data_AF-A0A935E4N6-F1
#
_entry.id   AF-A0A935E4N6-F1
#
_cell.length_a   1.000
_cell.length_b   1.000
_cell.length_c   1.000
_cell.angle_alpha   90.00
_cell.angle_beta   90.00
_cell.angle_gamma   90.00
#
_symmetry.space_group_name_H-M   'P 1'
#
loop_
_entity.id
_entity.type
_entity.pdbx_description
1 polymer ?
#
loop_
_entity_poly.entity_id
_entity_poly.type
_entity_poly.pdbx_seq_one_letter_code
_entity_poly.pdbx_strand_id
1 'polypeptide(L)'
;MKGNWSMTVQDFVTSDDGVLQTWRIRTCMTNFCRLTVDNDAPKGVGSLKAALDCAVDGDTIRFASTFINDTIMLFNENIVINKRIYIEGDISKNIHLMSSSTSPTIVSTAPNTGFGLKIKGLHIHSSNATNIGAIQNSGLLNLEDVYFSQKPSIYCHDTAKCWRY
;
A
#
# COMPACT_ATOMS: atom_id res chain seq x y z
N MET A 1 -0.20 3.34 -15.74
CA MET A 1 -0.49 2.44 -16.88
C MET A 1 0.81 1.92 -17.42
N LYS A 2 0.93 0.60 -17.60
CA LYS A 2 2.02 0.03 -18.41
C LYS A 2 1.50 -0.02 -19.84
N GLY A 3 2.23 0.61 -20.76
CA GLY A 3 1.85 0.68 -22.17
C GLY A 3 2.72 1.72 -22.87
N ASN A 4 3.00 1.47 -24.14
CA ASN A 4 3.69 2.44 -24.98
C ASN A 4 2.64 3.41 -25.52
N TRP A 5 2.72 4.67 -25.07
CA TRP A 5 1.87 5.75 -25.56
C TRP A 5 2.68 6.60 -26.52
N SER A 6 2.20 6.71 -27.75
CA SER A 6 2.74 7.65 -28.73
C SER A 6 1.73 8.78 -28.92
N MET A 7 2.20 10.03 -28.82
CA MET A 7 1.43 11.21 -29.18
C MET A 7 2.12 11.86 -30.36
N THR A 8 1.39 12.05 -31.46
CA THR A 8 1.87 12.81 -32.61
C THR A 8 1.17 14.16 -32.59
N VAL A 9 1.96 15.23 -32.57
CA VAL A 9 1.46 16.58 -32.83
C VAL A 9 1.63 16.83 -34.33
N GLN A 10 0.57 17.23 -35.00
CA GLN A 10 0.58 17.53 -36.44
C GLN A 10 0.05 18.94 -36.67
N ASP A 11 0.76 19.68 -37.51
CA ASP A 11 0.32 20.96 -38.06
C ASP A 11 -0.31 20.71 -39.44
N PHE A 12 -1.64 20.79 -39.51
CA PHE A 12 -2.42 20.43 -40.71
C PHE A 12 -2.89 21.62 -41.54
N VAL A 13 -2.81 22.85 -41.02
CA VAL A 13 -3.54 23.99 -41.61
C VAL A 13 -2.60 24.96 -42.31
N THR A 14 -1.36 25.11 -41.84
CA THR A 14 -0.42 26.09 -42.41
C THR A 14 0.91 25.47 -42.86
N SER A 15 1.33 24.32 -42.30
CA SER A 15 2.66 23.72 -42.57
C SER A 15 3.78 24.77 -42.47
N ASP A 16 3.65 25.66 -41.49
CA ASP A 16 4.52 26.82 -41.30
C ASP A 16 5.52 26.62 -40.16
N ASP A 17 5.68 25.36 -39.71
CA ASP A 17 6.55 24.97 -38.60
C ASP A 17 6.22 25.71 -37.29
N GLY A 18 4.92 25.96 -37.05
CA GLY A 18 4.43 26.62 -35.84
C GLY A 18 5.00 26.03 -34.54
N VAL A 19 5.39 26.90 -33.59
CA VAL A 19 6.08 26.50 -32.35
C VAL A 19 5.10 26.30 -31.19
N LEU A 20 5.01 25.07 -30.67
CA LEU A 20 4.33 24.77 -29.41
C LEU A 20 5.15 25.25 -28.21
N GLN A 21 4.73 26.35 -27.60
CA GLN A 21 5.42 26.96 -26.45
C GLN A 21 5.41 26.05 -25.21
N THR A 22 4.28 25.40 -24.91
CA THR A 22 4.19 24.35 -23.87
C THR A 22 3.08 23.37 -24.21
N TRP A 23 3.25 22.11 -23.81
CA TRP A 23 2.18 21.11 -23.79
C TRP A 23 2.28 20.28 -22.52
N ARG A 24 1.14 19.79 -22.03
CA ARG A 24 1.07 18.84 -20.91
C ARG A 24 -0.06 17.86 -21.16
N ILE A 25 0.21 16.58 -20.90
CA ILE A 25 -0.83 15.57 -20.84
C ILE A 25 -1.25 15.41 -19.37
N ARG A 26 -2.53 15.61 -19.09
CA ARG A 26 -3.15 15.25 -17.81
C ARG A 26 -4.07 14.06 -18.07
N THR A 27 -3.64 12.86 -17.70
CA THR A 27 -4.51 11.68 -17.68
C THR A 27 -5.20 11.59 -16.34
N CYS A 28 -6.53 11.74 -16.32
CA CYS A 28 -7.35 11.43 -15.16
C CYS A 28 -7.96 10.04 -15.37
N MET A 29 -7.48 9.03 -14.64
CA MET A 29 -8.08 7.69 -14.66
C MET A 29 -8.85 7.48 -13.35
N THR A 30 -10.14 7.23 -13.46
CA THR A 30 -11.03 7.08 -12.30
C THR A 30 -11.22 5.61 -11.88
N ASN A 31 -10.88 4.64 -12.74
CA ASN A 31 -11.09 3.20 -12.50
C ASN A 31 -9.80 2.36 -12.67
N PHE A 32 -8.63 2.93 -12.40
CA PHE A 32 -7.38 2.15 -12.49
C PHE A 32 -7.19 1.29 -11.24
N CYS A 33 -7.30 -0.03 -11.39
CA CYS A 33 -6.99 -0.95 -10.30
C CYS A 33 -5.51 -1.24 -10.21
N ARG A 34 -4.86 -0.62 -9.22
CA ARG A 34 -3.43 -0.78 -8.98
C ARG A 34 -3.19 -1.72 -7.82
N LEU A 35 -2.90 -2.98 -8.11
CA LEU A 35 -2.54 -4.00 -7.11
C LEU A 35 -1.03 -3.99 -6.74
N THR A 36 -0.28 -2.99 -7.21
CA THR A 36 1.13 -2.79 -6.84
C THR A 36 1.27 -1.54 -6.00
N VAL A 37 1.69 -1.72 -4.75
CA VAL A 37 2.01 -0.65 -3.80
C VAL A 37 3.37 -0.06 -4.15
N ASP A 38 3.43 1.23 -4.44
CA ASP A 38 4.66 1.97 -4.77
C ASP A 38 4.72 3.35 -4.09
N ASN A 39 3.83 3.58 -3.14
CA ASN A 39 3.71 4.80 -2.37
C ASN A 39 3.42 4.44 -0.91
N ASP A 40 4.18 5.00 0.00
CA ASP A 40 4.13 4.75 1.45
C ASP A 40 3.11 5.60 2.19
N ALA A 41 2.49 6.58 1.51
CA ALA A 41 1.42 7.39 2.06
C ALA A 41 0.24 6.52 2.56
N PRO A 42 -0.48 6.95 3.61
CA PRO A 42 -1.60 6.18 4.18
C PRO A 42 -2.75 5.95 3.18
N LYS A 43 -2.91 6.83 2.19
CA LYS A 43 -3.98 6.82 1.19
C LYS A 43 -3.53 7.49 -0.11
N GLY A 44 -4.31 7.30 -1.16
CA GLY A 44 -4.05 7.86 -2.49
C GLY A 44 -3.44 6.83 -3.45
N VAL A 45 -3.30 7.21 -4.72
CA VAL A 45 -2.84 6.32 -5.78
C VAL A 45 -1.48 5.70 -5.41
N GLY A 46 -1.38 4.38 -5.57
CA GLY A 46 -0.15 3.64 -5.25
C GLY A 46 -0.02 3.21 -3.80
N SER A 47 -0.88 3.67 -2.89
CA SER A 47 -0.82 3.23 -1.49
C SER A 47 -1.41 1.84 -1.28
N LEU A 48 -1.04 1.19 -0.16
CA LEU A 48 -1.61 -0.08 0.26
C LEU A 48 -3.13 -0.01 0.41
N LYS A 49 -3.66 1.08 0.99
CA LYS A 49 -5.09 1.25 1.19
C LYS A 49 -5.83 1.41 -0.15
N ALA A 50 -5.29 2.17 -1.10
CA ALA A 50 -5.88 2.27 -2.43
C ALA A 50 -5.84 0.94 -3.20
N ALA A 51 -4.76 0.16 -3.06
CA ALA A 51 -4.67 -1.18 -3.64
C ALA A 51 -5.72 -2.12 -3.02
N LEU A 52 -5.87 -2.08 -1.70
CA LEU A 52 -6.88 -2.85 -0.97
C LEU A 52 -8.30 -2.45 -1.36
N ASP A 53 -8.63 -1.16 -1.42
CA ASP A 53 -9.97 -0.70 -1.78
C ASP A 53 -10.37 -1.21 -3.17
N CYS A 54 -9.43 -1.23 -4.11
CA CYS A 54 -9.70 -1.69 -5.46
C CYS A 54 -9.72 -3.21 -5.64
N ALA A 55 -8.93 -3.95 -4.87
CA ALA A 55 -8.79 -5.39 -5.03
C ALA A 55 -10.13 -6.13 -4.86
N VAL A 56 -10.30 -7.23 -5.58
CA VAL A 56 -11.45 -8.14 -5.44
C VAL A 56 -11.00 -9.48 -4.87
N ASP A 57 -11.97 -10.31 -4.50
CA ASP A 57 -11.72 -11.66 -4.00
C ASP A 57 -10.81 -12.48 -4.94
N GLY A 58 -9.72 -13.02 -4.39
CA GLY A 58 -8.73 -13.79 -5.12
C GLY A 58 -7.47 -13.00 -5.49
N ASP A 59 -7.49 -11.67 -5.40
CA ASP A 59 -6.37 -10.84 -5.85
C ASP A 59 -5.13 -10.96 -4.95
N THR A 60 -3.98 -10.70 -5.58
CA THR A 60 -2.69 -10.55 -4.89
C THR A 60 -2.18 -9.12 -5.01
N ILE A 61 -1.99 -8.47 -3.87
CA ILE A 61 -1.35 -7.16 -3.76
C ILE A 61 0.15 -7.37 -3.54
N ARG A 62 0.97 -6.67 -4.33
CA ARG A 62 2.44 -6.74 -4.27
C ARG A 62 3.04 -5.38 -3.99
N PHE A 63 4.27 -5.36 -3.51
CA PHE A 63 5.05 -4.14 -3.36
C PHE A 63 5.96 -3.95 -4.58
N ALA A 64 6.17 -2.70 -4.99
CA ALA A 64 7.14 -2.37 -6.02
C ALA A 64 8.55 -2.77 -5.56
N SER A 65 9.42 -3.14 -6.51
CA SER A 65 10.78 -3.58 -6.18
C SER A 65 11.64 -2.53 -5.47
N THR A 66 11.23 -1.25 -5.57
CA THR A 66 11.86 -0.09 -4.93
C THR A 66 11.50 0.07 -3.46
N PHE A 67 10.47 -0.63 -2.97
CA PHE A 67 10.01 -0.57 -1.58
C PHE A 67 10.97 -1.42 -0.71
N ILE A 68 11.99 -0.79 -0.14
CA ILE A 68 13.09 -1.45 0.60
C ILE A 68 13.40 -0.62 1.85
N ASN A 69 13.35 -1.26 3.03
CA ASN A 69 13.49 -0.59 4.33
C ASN A 69 12.49 0.56 4.54
N ASP A 70 11.32 0.45 3.90
CA ASP A 70 10.29 1.49 3.94
C ASP A 70 9.24 1.22 5.03
N THR A 71 8.61 2.30 5.48
CA THR A 71 7.54 2.26 6.48
C THR A 71 6.26 2.87 5.91
N ILE A 72 5.20 2.07 5.85
CA ILE A 72 3.84 2.54 5.57
C ILE A 72 3.22 2.97 6.89
N MET A 73 3.12 4.28 7.10
CA MET A 73 2.53 4.88 8.30
C MET A 73 1.06 5.24 8.06
N LEU A 74 0.15 4.51 8.70
CA LEU A 74 -1.31 4.72 8.62
C LEU A 74 -1.80 5.87 9.52
N PHE A 75 -0.93 6.42 10.37
CA PHE A 75 -1.29 7.41 11.38
C PHE A 75 -2.50 6.96 12.22
N ASN A 76 -3.52 7.79 12.37
CA ASN A 76 -4.73 7.49 13.14
C ASN A 76 -5.69 6.51 12.45
N GLU A 77 -5.33 5.96 11.29
CA GLU A 77 -6.11 4.96 10.58
C GLU A 77 -5.59 3.53 10.78
N ASN A 78 -6.41 2.55 10.41
CA ASN A 78 -6.09 1.15 10.29
C ASN A 78 -6.42 0.61 8.89
N ILE A 79 -5.99 -0.63 8.63
CA ILE A 79 -6.38 -1.42 7.47
C ILE A 79 -7.59 -2.28 7.82
N VAL A 80 -8.62 -2.26 6.99
CA VAL A 80 -9.80 -3.12 7.10
C VAL A 80 -9.84 -4.05 5.88
N ILE A 81 -9.94 -5.36 6.11
CA ILE A 81 -9.98 -6.38 5.05
C ILE A 81 -11.18 -7.28 5.28
N ASN A 82 -12.08 -7.34 4.29
CA ASN A 82 -13.31 -8.13 4.32
C ASN A 82 -13.43 -9.06 3.11
N LYS A 83 -12.32 -9.33 2.43
CA LYS A 83 -12.22 -10.07 1.17
C LYS A 83 -11.03 -11.01 1.19
N ARG A 84 -11.05 -12.01 0.31
CA ARG A 84 -9.96 -12.98 0.15
C ARG A 84 -8.82 -12.35 -0.62
N ILE A 85 -7.80 -11.87 0.10
CA ILE A 85 -6.65 -11.17 -0.50
C ILE A 85 -5.34 -11.79 -0.03
N TYR A 86 -4.40 -11.89 -0.96
CA TYR A 86 -3.01 -12.18 -0.64
C TYR A 86 -2.19 -10.88 -0.68
N ILE A 87 -1.64 -10.46 0.46
CA ILE A 87 -0.65 -9.39 0.52
C ILE A 87 0.73 -10.06 0.47
N GLU A 88 1.40 -9.93 -0.67
CA GLU A 88 2.68 -10.58 -0.96
C GLU A 88 3.81 -9.55 -0.92
N GLY A 89 4.52 -9.54 0.20
CA GLY A 89 5.82 -8.90 0.38
C GLY A 89 6.97 -9.88 0.28
N ASP A 90 8.17 -9.36 0.50
CA ASP A 90 9.42 -10.10 0.58
C ASP A 90 10.10 -9.68 1.88
N ILE A 91 10.33 -10.64 2.78
CA ILE A 91 10.85 -10.35 4.11
C ILE A 91 12.24 -9.70 4.06
N SER A 92 13.03 -9.98 3.01
CA SER A 92 14.35 -9.34 2.80
C SER A 92 14.26 -7.85 2.49
N LYS A 93 13.08 -7.37 2.10
CA LYS A 93 12.81 -5.96 1.81
C LYS A 93 12.52 -5.15 3.08
N ASN A 94 12.30 -5.81 4.23
CA ASN A 94 12.11 -5.17 5.52
C ASN A 94 11.05 -4.04 5.46
N ILE A 95 9.85 -4.37 4.99
CA ILE A 95 8.75 -3.40 4.83
C ILE A 95 7.93 -3.38 6.13
N HIS A 96 7.77 -2.19 6.71
CA HIS A 96 7.06 -1.98 7.97
C HIS A 96 5.66 -1.43 7.73
N LEU A 97 4.65 -2.02 8.36
CA LEU A 97 3.29 -1.49 8.44
C LEU A 97 3.02 -1.01 9.87
N MET A 98 2.71 0.28 10.02
CA MET A 98 2.53 0.92 11.32
C MET A 98 1.23 1.72 11.37
N SER A 99 0.62 1.75 12.55
CA SER A 99 -0.53 2.60 12.87
C SER A 99 -0.30 3.27 14.21
N SER A 100 -0.75 4.51 14.35
CA SER A 100 -0.88 5.23 15.62
C SER A 100 -2.34 5.35 16.07
N SER A 101 -3.25 4.56 15.47
CA SER A 101 -4.67 4.54 15.82
C SER A 101 -4.92 3.85 17.17
N THR A 102 -6.17 3.95 17.65
CA THR A 102 -6.66 3.22 18.82
C THR A 102 -7.30 1.87 18.47
N SER A 103 -7.17 1.42 17.22
CA SER A 103 -7.65 0.13 16.71
C SER A 103 -6.47 -0.76 16.32
N PRO A 104 -6.64 -2.09 16.18
CA PRO A 104 -5.60 -2.94 15.60
C PRO A 104 -5.11 -2.39 14.25
N THR A 105 -3.82 -2.53 13.95
CA THR A 105 -3.23 -2.08 12.67
C THR A 105 -3.94 -2.69 11.47
N ILE A 106 -4.33 -3.98 11.58
CA ILE A 106 -5.19 -4.68 10.63
C ILE A 106 -6.40 -5.24 11.36
N VAL A 107 -7.59 -4.99 10.80
CA VAL A 107 -8.85 -5.64 11.19
C VAL A 107 -9.33 -6.48 10.01
N SER A 108 -9.37 -7.79 10.18
CA SER A 108 -9.74 -8.75 9.15
C SER A 108 -11.04 -9.48 9.49
N THR A 109 -11.97 -9.46 8.54
CA THR A 109 -13.20 -10.26 8.50
C THR A 109 -13.25 -11.10 7.22
N ALA A 110 -12.09 -11.40 6.63
CA ALA A 110 -11.99 -12.16 5.39
C ALA A 110 -12.72 -13.52 5.51
N PRO A 111 -13.40 -14.01 4.46
CA PRO A 111 -14.18 -15.24 4.53
C PRO A 111 -13.37 -16.46 5.01
N ASN A 112 -14.03 -17.36 5.75
CA ASN A 112 -13.47 -18.65 6.19
C ASN A 112 -13.38 -19.70 5.06
N THR A 113 -13.34 -19.27 3.80
CA THR A 113 -13.29 -20.16 2.62
C THR A 113 -12.09 -19.80 1.75
N GLY A 114 -11.59 -20.79 0.99
CA GLY A 114 -10.38 -20.61 0.19
C GLY A 114 -9.19 -20.27 1.10
N PHE A 115 -8.44 -19.20 0.76
CA PHE A 115 -7.25 -18.79 1.50
C PHE A 115 -7.49 -17.64 2.51
N GLY A 116 -8.72 -17.11 2.62
CA GLY A 116 -9.02 -15.99 3.52
C GLY A 116 -8.11 -14.78 3.28
N LEU A 117 -7.58 -14.19 4.35
CA LEU A 117 -6.48 -13.23 4.28
C LEU A 117 -5.15 -13.99 4.35
N LYS A 118 -4.32 -13.88 3.32
CA LYS A 118 -2.92 -14.32 3.35
C LYS A 118 -2.00 -13.12 3.42
N ILE A 119 -1.00 -13.16 4.30
CA ILE A 119 0.06 -12.14 4.38
C ILE A 119 1.40 -12.84 4.34
N LYS A 120 2.30 -12.35 3.47
CA LYS A 120 3.68 -12.78 3.41
C LYS A 120 4.66 -11.63 3.50
N GLY A 121 5.76 -11.81 4.24
CA GLY A 121 6.97 -11.01 4.07
C GLY A 121 6.86 -9.56 4.55
N LEU A 122 6.22 -9.32 5.70
CA LEU A 122 6.01 -7.98 6.26
C LEU A 122 6.34 -7.91 7.75
N HIS A 123 6.76 -6.72 8.20
CA HIS A 123 6.85 -6.36 9.61
C HIS A 123 5.61 -5.57 10.01
N ILE A 124 4.79 -6.08 10.93
CA ILE A 124 3.52 -5.46 11.33
C ILE A 124 3.62 -5.04 12.79
N HIS A 125 3.48 -3.73 13.02
CA HIS A 125 3.56 -3.15 14.35
C HIS A 125 2.17 -3.07 14.96
N SER A 126 2.04 -3.34 16.25
CA SER A 126 0.81 -3.01 16.98
C SER A 126 0.56 -1.51 16.95
N SER A 127 -0.71 -1.12 17.03
CA SER A 127 -1.08 0.28 17.10
C SER A 127 -0.76 0.91 18.46
N ASN A 128 -1.20 2.16 18.68
CA ASN A 128 -1.03 2.86 19.95
C ASN A 128 -2.03 2.39 21.03
N ALA A 129 -2.95 1.48 20.71
CA ALA A 129 -3.94 1.01 21.67
C ALA A 129 -3.31 0.09 22.71
N THR A 130 -3.64 0.34 23.98
CA THR A 130 -3.28 -0.53 25.10
C THR A 130 -3.98 -1.88 24.97
N ASN A 131 -3.24 -2.96 25.18
CA ASN A 131 -3.74 -4.35 25.16
C ASN A 131 -4.41 -4.78 23.84
N ILE A 132 -4.07 -4.15 22.71
CA ILE A 132 -4.56 -4.54 21.39
C ILE A 132 -3.40 -5.09 20.55
N GLY A 133 -3.63 -6.26 19.93
CA GLY A 133 -2.67 -6.88 19.02
C GLY A 133 -2.56 -6.16 17.68
N ALA A 134 -1.52 -6.47 16.90
CA ALA A 134 -1.32 -5.88 15.57
C ALA A 134 -2.44 -6.25 14.58
N ILE A 135 -3.00 -7.45 14.70
CA ILE A 135 -4.09 -7.94 13.86
C ILE A 135 -5.23 -8.43 14.73
N GLN A 136 -6.44 -7.93 14.49
CA GLN A 136 -7.68 -8.56 14.94
C GLN A 136 -8.29 -9.29 13.75
N ASN A 137 -8.51 -10.59 13.88
CA ASN A 137 -9.04 -11.42 12.80
C ASN A 137 -10.25 -12.23 13.28
N SER A 138 -11.34 -12.14 12.53
CA SER A 138 -12.57 -12.94 12.72
C SER A 138 -12.84 -13.89 11.54
N GLY A 139 -11.84 -14.09 10.69
CA GLY A 139 -11.88 -14.89 9.47
C GLY A 139 -10.78 -15.95 9.38
N LEU A 140 -10.48 -16.43 8.16
CA LEU A 140 -9.32 -17.28 7.92
C LEU A 140 -8.08 -16.39 7.69
N LEU A 141 -7.01 -16.66 8.43
CA LEU A 141 -5.75 -15.91 8.36
C LEU A 141 -4.58 -16.87 8.15
N ASN A 142 -3.79 -16.62 7.11
CA ASN A 142 -2.58 -17.35 6.77
C ASN A 142 -1.40 -16.39 6.79
N LEU A 143 -0.39 -16.68 7.63
CA LEU A 143 0.80 -15.86 7.79
C LEU A 143 2.04 -16.65 7.39
N GLU A 144 2.91 -16.03 6.60
CA GLU A 144 4.17 -16.62 6.12
C GLU A 144 5.26 -15.54 6.21
N ASP A 145 6.35 -15.78 6.93
CA ASP A 145 7.43 -14.78 7.09
C ASP A 145 6.92 -13.39 7.54
N VAL A 146 6.10 -13.36 8.60
CA VAL A 146 5.57 -12.12 9.18
C VAL A 146 6.16 -11.89 10.56
N TYR A 147 6.76 -10.73 10.77
CA TYR A 147 7.24 -10.31 12.09
C TYR A 147 6.25 -9.37 12.76
N PHE A 148 5.92 -9.67 14.01
CA PHE A 148 5.13 -8.79 14.86
C PHE A 148 6.02 -8.10 15.87
N SER A 149 5.82 -6.80 16.04
CA SER A 149 6.45 -6.01 17.08
C SER A 149 5.43 -5.10 17.74
N GLN A 150 5.57 -4.90 19.05
CA GLN A 150 4.96 -3.73 19.65
C GLN A 150 5.75 -2.51 19.20
N LYS A 151 5.08 -1.37 19.04
CA LYS A 151 5.78 -0.11 18.81
C LYS A 151 6.84 0.07 19.91
N PRO A 152 8.12 0.38 19.59
CA PRO A 152 9.06 0.81 20.62
C PRO A 152 8.52 2.08 21.29
N SER A 153 8.63 2.19 22.60
CA SER A 153 8.08 3.26 23.46
C SER A 153 8.64 4.67 23.21
N ILE A 154 9.18 4.95 22.02
CA ILE A 154 9.81 6.21 21.67
C ILE A 154 8.80 7.08 20.90
N TYR A 155 8.39 8.18 21.53
CA TYR A 155 7.75 9.33 20.89
C TYR A 155 8.77 9.95 19.92
N CYS A 156 8.63 9.72 18.62
CA CYS A 156 9.42 10.44 17.62
C CYS A 156 8.71 11.78 17.33
N HIS A 157 9.17 12.86 17.97
CA HIS A 157 8.65 14.22 17.74
C HIS A 157 9.26 14.89 16.49
N ASP A 158 10.23 14.23 15.84
CA ASP A 158 10.91 14.69 14.62
C ASP A 158 10.97 13.58 13.56
N THR A 159 10.56 13.93 12.34
CA THR A 159 10.25 13.03 11.20
C THR A 159 11.47 12.45 10.48
N ALA A 160 12.69 12.62 10.98
CA ALA A 160 13.90 12.30 10.19
C ALA A 160 14.77 11.14 10.72
N LYS A 161 14.58 10.65 11.95
CA LYS A 161 15.52 9.68 12.56
C LYS A 161 14.89 8.76 13.61
N CYS A 162 13.82 8.07 13.27
CA CYS A 162 13.57 6.78 13.90
C CYS A 162 14.05 5.71 12.93
N TRP A 163 14.63 4.61 13.44
CA TRP A 163 15.20 3.47 12.70
C TRP A 163 16.68 3.59 12.30
N ARG A 164 17.57 3.31 13.26
CA ARG A 164 18.75 2.47 13.01
C ARG A 164 18.64 1.25 13.91
N TYR A 165 18.40 0.09 13.31
CA TYR A 165 18.86 -1.18 13.83
C TYR A 165 20.09 -1.58 13.02
#